data_AF-A0A073K2J8-F1
#
_entry.id   AF-A0A073K2J8-F1
#
_cell.length_a   1.000
_cell.length_b   1.000
_cell.length_c   1.000
_cell.angle_alpha   90.00
_cell.angle_beta   90.00
_cell.angle_gamma   90.00
#
_symmetry.space_group_name_H-M   'P 1'
#
loop_
_entity.id
_entity.type
_entity.pdbx_description
1 polymer ?
#
loop_
_entity_poly.entity_id
_entity_poly.type
_entity_poly.pdbx_seq_one_letter_code
_entity_poly.pdbx_strand_id
1 'polypeptide(L)'
;MDNLLLKQDLSAEGLAMVNSEFEKRKKSKGIAYLIWFFLGGLGGHRYYARDFGMAIAMTLTLGGLGIWALIDVFFIGRRIGKKNDQVEREIILNVKAMTSAKRGA
;
A
#
# COMPACT_ATOMS: atom_id res chain seq x y z
N MET A 1 -9.33 -6.40 9.65
CA MET A 1 -9.25 -7.21 10.89
C MET A 1 -8.78 -8.64 10.62
N ASP A 2 -8.79 -9.13 9.37
CA ASP A 2 -8.43 -10.52 9.03
C ASP A 2 -6.94 -10.86 9.19
N ASN A 3 -6.03 -9.87 9.07
CA ASN A 3 -4.59 -10.11 9.15
C ASN A 3 -4.13 -10.52 10.56
N LEU A 4 -4.88 -10.17 11.62
CA LEU A 4 -4.56 -10.56 12.99
C LEU A 4 -4.73 -12.06 13.23
N LEU A 5 -5.78 -12.65 12.66
CA LEU A 5 -6.04 -14.09 12.73
C LEU A 5 -4.96 -14.87 12.00
N LEU A 6 -4.51 -14.37 10.85
CA LEU A 6 -3.45 -15.00 10.09
C LEU A 6 -2.08 -14.92 10.78
N LYS A 7 -1.84 -13.92 11.63
CA LYS A 7 -0.61 -13.80 12.44
C LYS A 7 -0.58 -14.75 13.63
N GLN A 8 -1.73 -15.10 14.20
CA GLN A 8 -1.83 -16.05 15.32
C GLN A 8 -1.45 -17.48 14.93
N ASP A 9 -1.67 -17.86 13.67
CA ASP A 9 -1.32 -19.18 13.12
C ASP A 9 0.18 -19.36 12.79
N LEU A 10 1.00 -18.30 12.90
CA LEU A 10 2.41 -18.33 12.47
C LEU A 10 3.37 -18.67 13.62
N SER A 11 4.37 -19.51 13.32
CA SER A 11 5.57 -19.72 14.16
C SER A 11 6.32 -18.40 14.37
N ALA A 12 7.05 -18.25 15.49
CA ALA A 12 7.87 -17.07 15.78
C ALA A 12 8.84 -16.70 14.63
N GLU A 13 9.38 -17.70 13.94
CA GLU A 13 10.23 -17.50 12.76
C GLU A 13 9.44 -16.94 11.56
N GLY A 14 8.23 -17.45 11.33
CA GLY A 14 7.33 -16.96 10.28
C GLY A 14 6.87 -15.53 10.55
N LEU A 15 6.58 -15.20 11.81
CA LEU A 15 6.20 -13.85 12.24
C LEU A 15 7.33 -12.85 11.99
N ALA A 16 8.57 -13.21 12.34
CA ALA A 16 9.75 -12.37 12.11
C ALA A 16 9.99 -12.13 10.60
N MET A 17 9.84 -13.16 9.77
CA MET A 17 9.95 -13.04 8.32
C MET A 17 8.87 -12.16 7.72
N VAL A 18 7.61 -12.33 8.14
CA VAL A 18 6.49 -11.48 7.71
C VAL A 18 6.74 -10.03 8.08
N ASN A 19 7.17 -9.74 9.32
CA ASN A 19 7.44 -8.37 9.76
C ASN A 19 8.59 -7.73 8.97
N SER A 20 9.67 -8.48 8.69
CA SER A 20 10.81 -7.99 7.88
C SER A 20 10.40 -7.65 6.44
N GLU A 21 9.66 -8.55 5.77
CA GLU A 21 9.17 -8.31 4.40
C GLU A 21 8.13 -7.19 4.37
N PHE A 22 7.27 -7.10 5.39
CA PHE A 22 6.26 -6.06 5.47
C PHE A 22 6.90 -4.68 5.63
N GLU A 23 7.84 -4.50 6.56
CA GLU A 23 8.51 -3.22 6.76
C GLU A 23 9.29 -2.76 5.52
N LYS A 24 9.87 -3.68 4.74
CA LYS A 24 10.52 -3.34 3.46
C LYS A 24 9.55 -2.84 2.39
N ARG A 25 8.34 -3.41 2.32
CA ARG A 25 7.35 -3.11 1.26
C ARG A 25 6.33 -2.06 1.65
N LYS A 26 6.20 -1.78 2.94
CA LYS A 26 5.28 -0.81 3.51
C LYS A 26 5.48 0.56 2.88
N LYS A 27 4.39 1.14 2.37
CA LYS A 27 4.40 2.49 1.84
C LYS A 27 4.19 3.49 2.96
N SER A 28 5.07 4.49 3.05
CA SER A 28 4.95 5.57 4.02
C SER A 28 3.87 6.56 3.59
N LYS A 29 2.89 6.77 4.48
CA LYS A 29 1.85 7.80 4.30
C LYS A 29 2.47 9.20 4.23
N GLY A 30 3.49 9.48 5.05
CA GLY A 30 4.17 10.77 5.07
C GLY A 30 4.87 11.11 3.74
N ILE A 31 5.53 10.12 3.13
CA ILE A 31 6.14 10.30 1.79
C ILE A 31 5.08 10.58 0.73
N ALA A 32 3.93 9.92 0.82
CA ALA A 32 2.83 10.17 -0.12
C ALA A 32 2.21 11.57 0.05
N TYR A 33 2.10 12.08 1.28
CA TYR A 33 1.68 13.46 1.53
C TYR A 33 2.71 14.49 1.07
N LEU A 34 4.02 14.21 1.20
CA LEU A 34 5.08 15.06 0.64
C LEU A 34 5.00 15.13 -0.89
N ILE A 35 4.84 13.99 -1.56
CA ILE A 35 4.66 13.95 -3.02
C ILE A 35 3.36 14.65 -3.41
N TRP A 36 2.29 14.53 -2.63
CA TRP A 36 1.06 15.28 -2.85
C TRP A 36 1.25 16.79 -2.64
N PHE A 37 2.04 17.25 -1.68
CA PHE A 37 2.26 18.69 -1.47
C PHE A 37 3.07 19.33 -2.61
N PHE A 38 4.13 18.66 -3.07
CA PHE A 38 5.00 19.20 -4.14
C PHE A 38 4.47 18.94 -5.57
N LEU A 39 3.80 17.81 -5.81
CA LEU A 39 3.31 17.38 -7.13
C LEU A 39 1.77 17.27 -7.21
N GLY A 40 1.03 17.70 -6.19
CA GLY A 40 -0.44 17.56 -6.11
C GLY A 40 -1.20 18.33 -7.17
N GLY A 41 -0.70 19.49 -7.57
CA GLY A 41 -1.25 20.27 -8.68
C GLY A 41 -1.08 19.60 -10.05
N LEU A 42 -0.09 18.71 -10.19
CA LEU A 42 0.22 17.99 -11.43
C LEU A 42 -0.22 16.51 -11.40
N GLY A 43 -0.81 16.04 -10.30
CA GLY A 43 -1.29 14.66 -10.17
C GLY A 43 -0.21 13.60 -9.89
N GLY A 44 1.02 13.97 -9.50
CA GLY A 44 2.13 13.03 -9.32
C GLY A 44 1.91 11.97 -8.23
N HIS A 45 1.08 12.26 -7.23
CA HIS A 45 0.74 11.32 -6.18
C HIS A 45 -0.10 10.11 -6.70
N ARG A 46 -0.86 10.26 -7.80
CA ARG A 46 -1.62 9.15 -8.42
C ARG A 46 -0.72 8.22 -9.22
N TYR A 47 0.33 8.75 -9.85
CA TYR A 47 1.38 7.94 -10.47
C TYR A 47 2.13 7.08 -9.43
N TYR A 48 2.40 7.63 -8.24
CA TYR A 48 2.98 6.86 -7.13
C TYR A 48 2.04 5.75 -6.62
N ALA A 49 0.74 6.01 -6.66
CA ALA A 49 -0.29 5.03 -6.32
C ALA A 49 -0.54 4.00 -7.44
N ARG A 50 0.21 3.99 -8.56
CA ARG A 50 0.01 3.07 -9.72
C ARG A 50 -1.42 3.07 -10.27
N ASP A 51 -2.19 4.13 -10.01
CA ASP A 51 -3.56 4.29 -10.52
C ASP A 51 -3.51 5.10 -11.82
N PHE A 52 -2.97 4.49 -12.88
CA PHE A 52 -2.70 5.18 -14.14
C PHE A 52 -3.96 5.71 -14.84
N GLY A 53 -5.09 4.98 -14.76
CA GLY A 53 -6.34 5.41 -15.39
C GLY A 53 -6.88 6.71 -14.80
N MET A 54 -6.84 6.83 -13.47
CA MET A 54 -7.31 8.04 -12.77
C MET A 54 -6.26 9.16 -12.77
N ALA A 55 -4.98 8.82 -12.94
CA ALA A 55 -3.90 9.79 -13.17
C ALA A 55 -4.08 10.48 -14.53
N ILE A 56 -4.25 9.71 -15.61
CA ILE A 56 -4.43 10.21 -16.98
C ILE A 56 -5.66 11.12 -17.10
N ALA A 57 -6.79 10.76 -16.47
CA ALA A 57 -7.99 11.62 -16.44
C ALA A 57 -7.74 12.95 -15.72
N MET A 58 -6.92 12.97 -14.67
CA MET A 58 -6.53 14.20 -13.96
C MET A 58 -5.57 15.06 -14.79
N THR A 59 -4.64 14.45 -15.53
CA THR A 59 -3.71 15.19 -16.39
C THR A 59 -4.41 15.81 -17.60
N LEU A 60 -5.38 15.09 -18.19
CA LEU A 60 -6.24 15.58 -19.27
C LEU A 60 -7.16 16.72 -18.85
N THR A 61 -7.46 16.85 -17.55
CA THR A 61 -8.28 17.94 -16.98
C THR A 61 -7.44 19.09 -16.40
N LEU A 62 -6.13 19.16 -16.71
CA LEU A 62 -5.19 20.16 -16.17
C LEU A 62 -5.17 20.21 -14.64
N GLY A 63 -5.35 19.08 -13.96
CA GLY A 63 -5.36 19.01 -12.49
C GLY A 63 -6.57 19.70 -11.82
N GLY A 64 -7.56 20.15 -12.60
CA GLY A 64 -8.82 20.75 -12.13
C GLY A 64 -8.69 21.81 -11.03
N LEU A 65 -7.76 22.78 -11.19
CA LEU A 65 -7.62 23.96 -10.32
C LEU A 65 -7.40 23.66 -8.82
N GLY A 66 -6.82 22.50 -8.48
CA GLY A 66 -6.52 22.15 -7.08
C GLY A 66 -7.69 21.55 -6.28
N ILE A 67 -8.90 21.52 -6.82
CA ILE A 67 -10.07 20.85 -6.20
C ILE A 67 -9.82 19.35 -6.09
N TRP A 68 -9.19 18.74 -7.09
CA TRP A 68 -8.80 17.33 -7.06
C TRP A 68 -7.75 17.03 -5.98
N ALA A 69 -6.80 17.94 -5.77
CA ALA A 69 -5.80 17.78 -4.71
C ALA A 69 -6.47 17.80 -3.32
N LEU A 70 -7.45 18.70 -3.10
CA LEU A 70 -8.25 18.76 -1.88
C LEU A 70 -9.02 17.47 -1.60
N ILE A 71 -9.66 16.88 -2.61
CA ILE A 71 -10.38 15.61 -2.45
C ILE A 71 -9.38 14.47 -2.14
N ASP A 72 -8.22 14.46 -2.81
CA ASP A 72 -7.24 13.39 -2.66
C ASP A 72 -6.54 13.38 -1.29
N VAL A 73 -6.44 14.50 -0.57
CA VAL A 73 -5.86 14.54 0.78
C VAL A 73 -6.61 13.63 1.76
N PHE A 74 -7.93 13.53 1.61
CA PHE A 74 -8.80 12.67 2.40
C PHE A 74 -8.74 11.21 1.94
N PHE A 75 -8.51 10.96 0.65
CA PHE A 75 -8.48 9.62 0.07
C PHE A 75 -7.11 8.93 0.13
N ILE A 76 -5.99 9.67 0.16
CA ILE A 76 -4.62 9.12 0.25
C ILE A 76 -4.47 8.20 1.45
N GLY A 77 -4.92 8.63 2.63
CA GLY A 77 -4.79 7.86 3.87
C GLY A 77 -5.49 6.51 3.78
N ARG A 78 -6.69 6.49 3.20
CA ARG A 78 -7.48 5.27 2.99
C ARG A 78 -6.87 4.36 1.93
N ARG A 79 -6.38 4.93 0.82
CA ARG A 79 -5.75 4.15 -0.26
C ARG A 79 -4.44 3.50 0.19
N ILE A 80 -3.61 4.21 0.94
CA ILE A 80 -2.36 3.64 1.48
C ILE A 80 -2.64 2.61 2.56
N GLY A 81 -3.66 2.82 3.40
CA GLY A 81 -4.13 1.79 4.34
C GLY A 81 -4.48 0.49 3.60
N LYS A 82 -5.39 0.56 2.63
CA LYS A 82 -5.81 -0.61 1.84
C LYS A 82 -4.64 -1.30 1.13
N LYS A 83 -3.70 -0.55 0.56
CA LYS A 83 -2.53 -1.14 -0.11
C LYS A 83 -1.59 -1.83 0.87
N ASN A 84 -1.32 -1.22 2.02
CA ASN A 84 -0.50 -1.85 3.05
C ASN A 84 -1.20 -3.13 3.56
N ASP A 85 -2.52 -3.11 3.76
CA ASP A 85 -3.29 -4.29 4.17
C ASP A 85 -3.19 -5.43 3.15
N GLN A 86 -3.24 -5.11 1.84
CA GLN A 86 -3.07 -6.08 0.75
C GLN A 86 -1.66 -6.67 0.71
N VAL A 87 -0.63 -5.82 0.81
CA VAL A 87 0.78 -6.25 0.85
C VAL A 87 1.03 -7.14 2.06
N GLU A 88 0.49 -6.79 3.22
CA GLU A 88 0.60 -7.60 4.43
C GLU A 88 -0.01 -9.00 4.24
N ARG A 89 -1.21 -9.06 3.65
CA ARG A 89 -1.91 -10.32 3.38
C ARG A 89 -1.14 -11.22 2.41
N GLU A 90 -0.58 -10.63 1.35
CA GLU A 90 0.19 -11.35 0.34
C GLU A 90 1.47 -11.97 0.94
N ILE A 91 2.18 -11.22 1.80
CA ILE A 91 3.37 -11.70 2.50
C ILE A 91 3.01 -12.85 3.44
N ILE A 92 1.94 -12.72 4.21
CA ILE A 92 1.45 -13.75 5.13
C ILE A 92 1.13 -15.05 4.38
N LEU A 93 0.43 -14.97 3.26
CA LEU A 93 0.06 -16.14 2.45
C LEU A 93 1.30 -16.84 1.87
N ASN A 94 2.27 -16.08 1.37
CA ASN A 94 3.53 -16.64 0.86
C ASN A 94 4.34 -17.32 1.97
N VAL A 95 4.45 -16.72 3.15
CA VAL A 95 5.18 -17.34 4.28
C VAL A 95 4.48 -18.60 4.79
N LYS A 96 3.14 -18.61 4.87
CA LYS A 96 2.36 -19.81 5.24
C LYS A 96 2.55 -20.94 4.21
N ALA A 97 2.50 -20.62 2.91
CA ALA A 97 2.75 -21.58 1.83
C ALA A 97 4.17 -22.17 1.87
N MET A 98 5.20 -21.33 2.06
CA MET A 98 6.59 -21.78 2.19
C MET A 98 6.80 -22.67 3.42
N THR A 99 6.20 -22.31 4.56
CA THR A 99 6.33 -23.08 5.80
C THR A 99 5.64 -24.44 5.70
N SER A 100 4.45 -24.49 5.10
CA SER A 100 3.72 -25.75 4.85
C SER A 100 4.47 -26.66 3.86
N ALA A 101 5.04 -26.11 2.79
CA ALA A 101 5.86 -26.86 1.84
C ALA A 101 7.09 -27.48 2.50
N LYS A 102 7.78 -26.72 3.36
CA LYS A 102 8.95 -27.19 4.12
C LYS A 102 8.61 -28.27 5.17
N ARG A 103 7.35 -28.36 5.60
CA ARG A 103 6.88 -29.35 6.60
C ARG A 103 6.40 -30.66 5.97
N GLY A 104 6.09 -30.66 4.68
CA GLY A 104 5.62 -31.84 3.93
C GLY A 104 6.68 -32.49 3.04
N ALA A 105 7.89 -31.91 2.96
CA ALA A 105 9.08 -32.48 2.33
C ALA A 105 10.03 -33.03 3.41
#